data_AF-A0AAU3KQ03-F1
#
_entry.id   AF-A0AAU3KQ03-F1
#
_cell.length_a   1.000
_cell.length_b   1.000
_cell.length_c   1.000
_cell.angle_alpha   90.00
_cell.angle_beta   90.00
_cell.angle_gamma   90.00
#
_symmetry.space_group_name_H-M   'P 1'
#
loop_
_entity.id
_entity.type
_entity.pdbx_description
1 polymer ?
#
loop_
_entity_poly.entity_id
_entity_poly.type
_entity_poly.pdbx_seq_one_letter_code
_entity_poly.pdbx_strand_id
1 'polypeptide(L)'
;MGTGVEVYAVELRSAADWLDGAARDLGERIDSHMRAVRGFVGAEWTGAAAGSHEEPWTDWEDGARRTIASFRADAGMLRQAANEYELDDRSRADATDAAGSSLDLPGV
;
A
#
# COMPACT_ATOMS: atom_id res chain seq x y z
N MET A 1 -26.09 13.10 15.95
CA MET A 1 -25.73 12.98 14.52
C MET A 1 -24.25 12.70 14.46
N GLY A 2 -23.87 11.44 14.22
CA GLY A 2 -22.47 11.08 14.06
C GLY A 2 -22.01 11.56 12.69
N THR A 3 -21.03 12.45 12.65
CA THR A 3 -20.29 12.78 11.45
C THR A 3 -19.43 11.56 11.10
N GLY A 4 -20.05 10.57 10.44
CA GLY A 4 -19.31 9.47 9.84
C GLY A 4 -18.38 10.07 8.81
N VAL A 5 -17.09 9.80 8.92
CA VAL A 5 -16.15 10.07 7.83
C VAL A 5 -16.61 9.17 6.68
N GLU A 6 -17.20 9.76 5.65
CA GLU A 6 -17.58 9.05 4.43
C GLU A 6 -16.29 8.78 3.66
N VAL A 7 -15.69 7.61 3.91
CA VAL A 7 -14.52 7.15 3.16
C VAL A 7 -15.05 6.45 1.93
N TYR A 8 -14.90 7.07 0.76
CA TYR A 8 -15.32 6.41 -0.47
C TYR A 8 -14.35 5.29 -0.81
N ALA A 9 -14.85 4.08 -1.04
CA ALA A 9 -14.03 2.91 -1.42
C ALA A 9 -13.11 3.20 -2.63
N VAL A 10 -13.53 4.10 -3.52
CA VAL A 10 -12.74 4.58 -4.65
C VAL A 10 -11.47 5.34 -4.21
N GLU A 11 -11.53 6.13 -3.15
CA GLU A 11 -10.38 6.89 -2.64
C GLU A 11 -9.37 5.96 -1.98
N LEU A 12 -9.84 4.99 -1.17
CA LEU A 12 -8.98 3.97 -0.58
C LEU A 12 -8.23 3.17 -1.65
N ARG A 13 -8.94 2.80 -2.71
CA ARG A 13 -8.39 2.03 -3.81
C ARG A 13 -7.40 2.85 -4.65
N SER A 14 -7.70 4.13 -4.85
CA SER A 14 -6.78 5.08 -5.49
C SER A 14 -5.50 5.29 -4.66
N ALA A 15 -5.63 5.43 -3.35
CA ALA A 15 -4.48 5.53 -2.44
C ALA A 15 -3.65 4.26 -2.43
N ALA A 16 -4.28 3.08 -2.47
CA ALA A 16 -3.60 1.80 -2.60
C ALA A 16 -2.80 1.69 -3.91
N ASP A 17 -3.43 2.06 -5.04
CA ASP A 17 -2.76 2.05 -6.36
C ASP A 17 -1.58 3.03 -6.39
N TRP A 18 -1.72 4.19 -5.76
CA TRP A 18 -0.63 5.16 -5.63
C TRP A 18 0.53 4.61 -4.78
N LEU A 19 0.25 4.00 -3.63
CA LEU A 19 1.27 3.39 -2.77
C LEU A 19 2.01 2.24 -3.47
N ASP A 20 1.30 1.36 -4.17
CA ASP A 20 1.89 0.28 -4.96
C ASP A 20 2.79 0.84 -6.07
N GLY A 21 2.34 1.89 -6.76
CA GLY A 21 3.13 2.60 -7.76
C GLY A 21 4.42 3.19 -7.18
N ALA A 22 4.31 3.89 -6.05
CA ALA A 22 5.45 4.47 -5.34
C ALA A 22 6.44 3.40 -4.85
N ALA A 23 5.94 2.27 -4.32
CA ALA A 23 6.76 1.15 -3.88
C ALA A 23 7.52 0.51 -5.04
N ARG A 24 6.91 0.44 -6.23
CA ARG A 24 7.56 -0.04 -7.45
C ARG A 24 8.66 0.91 -7.93
N ASP A 25 8.36 2.20 -8.09
CA ASP A 25 9.34 3.20 -8.52
C ASP A 25 10.54 3.25 -7.56
N LEU A 26 10.27 3.27 -6.26
CA LEU A 26 11.31 3.27 -5.24
C LEU A 26 12.18 2.01 -5.33
N GLY A 27 11.58 0.84 -5.56
CA GLY A 27 12.30 -0.42 -5.75
C GLY A 27 13.25 -0.38 -6.96
N GLU A 28 12.76 0.08 -8.10
CA GLU A 28 13.57 0.21 -9.33
C GLU A 28 14.75 1.18 -9.13
N ARG A 29 14.52 2.28 -8.40
CA ARG A 29 15.55 3.28 -8.07
C ARG A 29 16.59 2.74 -7.09
N ILE A 30 16.19 2.00 -6.06
CA ILE A 30 17.11 1.35 -5.11
C ILE A 30 17.96 0.31 -5.83
N ASP A 31 17.36 -0.53 -6.67
CA ASP A 31 18.11 -1.53 -7.43
C ASP A 31 19.15 -0.86 -8.35
N SER A 32 18.78 0.27 -8.99
CA SER A 32 19.72 1.06 -9.79
C SER A 32 20.84 1.66 -8.94
N HIS A 33 20.51 2.21 -7.78
CA HIS A 33 21.49 2.78 -6.85
C HIS A 33 22.47 1.71 -6.34
N MET A 34 21.98 0.56 -5.91
CA MET A 34 22.83 -0.52 -5.40
C MET A 34 23.72 -1.13 -6.48
N ARG A 35 23.28 -1.18 -7.73
CA ARG A 35 24.17 -1.53 -8.86
C ARG A 35 25.33 -0.54 -8.99
N ALA A 36 25.07 0.77 -8.86
CA ALA A 36 26.10 1.79 -8.91
C ALA A 36 27.06 1.71 -7.70
N VAL A 37 26.52 1.52 -6.50
CA VAL A 37 27.32 1.32 -5.27
C VAL A 37 28.24 0.12 -5.40
N ARG A 38 27.72 -1.03 -5.82
CA ARG A 38 28.52 -2.25 -6.01
C ARG A 38 29.57 -2.07 -7.11
N GLY A 39 29.26 -1.33 -8.17
CA GLY A 39 30.24 -0.97 -9.20
C GLY A 39 31.39 -0.11 -8.66
N PHE A 40 31.09 0.87 -7.80
CA PHE A 40 32.09 1.74 -7.18
C PHE A 40 32.94 1.01 -6.12
N VAL A 41 32.28 0.36 -5.16
CA VAL A 41 32.93 -0.34 -4.05
C VAL A 41 33.73 -1.55 -4.55
N GLY A 42 33.22 -2.28 -5.54
CA GLY A 42 33.84 -3.50 -6.05
C GLY A 42 34.95 -3.32 -7.10
N ALA A 43 35.03 -2.18 -7.79
CA ALA A 43 36.00 -1.97 -8.86
C ALA A 43 37.11 -0.95 -8.53
N GLU A 44 36.80 0.13 -7.81
CA GLU A 44 37.71 1.28 -7.66
C GLU A 44 38.27 1.44 -6.24
N TRP A 45 37.63 0.82 -5.23
CA TRP A 45 38.01 0.98 -3.82
C TRP A 45 38.63 -0.32 -3.29
N THR A 46 39.96 -0.39 -3.21
CA THR A 46 40.69 -1.54 -2.67
C THR A 46 41.33 -1.24 -1.30
N GLY A 47 41.34 -2.22 -0.39
CA GLY A 47 42.00 -2.13 0.93
C GLY A 47 41.05 -2.34 2.11
N ALA A 48 41.57 -2.36 3.35
CA ALA A 48 40.78 -2.62 4.56
C ALA A 48 39.61 -1.62 4.78
N ALA A 49 39.73 -0.41 4.25
CA ALA A 49 38.67 0.60 4.26
C ALA A 49 37.53 0.28 3.28
N ALA A 50 37.74 -0.50 2.24
CA ALA A 50 36.66 -0.87 1.32
C ALA A 50 35.67 -1.86 1.98
N GLY A 51 36.20 -2.86 2.69
CA GLY A 51 35.38 -3.83 3.43
C GLY A 51 34.59 -3.21 4.60
N SER A 52 35.07 -2.11 5.19
CA SER A 52 34.36 -1.43 6.28
C SER A 52 33.11 -0.64 5.84
N HIS A 53 32.92 -0.45 4.53
CA HIS A 53 31.77 0.30 3.98
C HIS A 53 30.72 -0.61 3.31
N GLU A 54 31.00 -1.91 3.13
CA GLU A 54 30.01 -2.87 2.59
C GLU A 54 28.82 -3.10 3.53
N GLU A 55 29.09 -3.25 4.83
CA GLU A 55 28.07 -3.48 5.87
C GLU A 55 27.06 -2.31 5.95
N PRO A 56 27.49 -1.03 6.05
CA PRO A 56 26.57 0.11 6.00
C PRO A 56 25.67 0.18 4.75
N TRP A 57 26.20 -0.18 3.58
CA TRP A 57 25.40 -0.20 2.34
C TRP A 57 24.38 -1.35 2.32
N THR A 58 24.73 -2.48 2.90
CA THR A 58 23.81 -3.62 3.08
C THR A 58 22.68 -3.25 4.03
N ASP A 59 23.00 -2.66 5.18
CA ASP A 59 22.00 -2.21 6.15
C ASP A 59 21.06 -1.14 5.58
N TRP A 60 21.60 -0.23 4.77
CA TRP A 60 20.82 0.76 4.04
C TRP A 60 19.87 0.10 3.04
N GLU A 61 20.36 -0.86 2.23
CA GLU A 61 19.54 -1.59 1.26
C GLU A 61 18.39 -2.32 1.97
N ASP A 62 18.69 -2.99 3.09
CA ASP A 62 17.69 -3.70 3.90
C ASP A 62 16.66 -2.74 4.52
N GLY A 63 17.09 -1.61 5.04
CA GLY A 63 16.21 -0.55 5.54
C GLY A 63 15.25 -0.06 4.46
N ALA A 64 15.77 0.22 3.26
CA ALA A 64 14.99 0.69 2.13
C ALA A 64 13.99 -0.37 1.64
N ARG A 65 14.40 -1.65 1.61
CA ARG A 65 13.52 -2.78 1.29
C ARG A 65 12.39 -2.96 2.32
N ARG A 66 12.66 -2.73 3.61
CA ARG A 66 11.62 -2.73 4.65
C ARG A 66 10.57 -1.63 4.43
N THR A 67 10.99 -0.42 4.04
CA THR A 67 10.04 0.66 3.71
C THR A 67 9.15 0.30 2.51
N ILE A 68 9.72 -0.27 1.45
CA ILE A 68 8.94 -0.77 0.29
C ILE A 68 7.92 -1.82 0.72
N ALA A 69 8.32 -2.76 1.59
CA ALA A 69 7.43 -3.78 2.09
C ALA A 69 6.25 -3.18 2.88
N SER A 70 6.50 -2.14 3.69
CA SER A 70 5.45 -1.39 4.39
C SER A 70 4.45 -0.79 3.40
N PHE A 71 4.91 -0.10 2.36
CA PHE A 71 4.00 0.53 1.39
C PHE A 71 3.09 -0.48 0.69
N ARG A 72 3.63 -1.66 0.35
CA ARG A 72 2.83 -2.75 -0.23
C ARG A 72 1.83 -3.34 0.76
N ALA A 73 2.23 -3.48 2.02
CA ALA A 73 1.33 -3.93 3.08
C ALA A 73 0.19 -2.93 3.30
N ASP A 74 0.51 -1.63 3.36
CA ASP A 74 -0.46 -0.55 3.51
C ASP A 74 -1.42 -0.49 2.32
N ALA A 75 -0.92 -0.62 1.10
CA ALA A 75 -1.75 -0.73 -0.11
C ALA A 75 -2.71 -1.92 -0.02
N GLY A 76 -2.25 -3.08 0.45
CA GLY A 76 -3.08 -4.25 0.70
C GLY A 76 -4.21 -3.98 1.71
N MET A 77 -3.87 -3.34 2.84
CA MET A 77 -4.85 -2.98 3.88
C MET A 77 -5.89 -1.98 3.37
N LEU A 78 -5.49 -1.00 2.57
CA LEU A 78 -6.42 -0.04 1.94
C LEU A 78 -7.38 -0.73 0.97
N ARG A 79 -6.91 -1.69 0.16
CA ARG A 79 -7.78 -2.49 -0.72
C ARG A 79 -8.76 -3.33 0.09
N GLN A 80 -8.30 -3.93 1.19
CA GLN A 80 -9.17 -4.68 2.08
C GLN A 80 -10.27 -3.79 2.66
N ALA A 81 -9.90 -2.63 3.21
CA ALA A 81 -10.85 -1.67 3.76
C ALA A 81 -11.88 -1.21 2.71
N ALA A 82 -11.44 -0.94 1.47
CA ALA A 82 -12.34 -0.58 0.37
C ALA A 82 -13.39 -1.67 0.11
N ASN A 83 -12.98 -2.94 0.09
CA ASN A 83 -13.88 -4.07 -0.10
C ASN A 83 -14.89 -4.21 1.06
N GLU A 84 -14.44 -4.00 2.30
CA GLU A 84 -15.30 -4.06 3.49
C GLU A 84 -16.36 -2.95 3.47
N TYR A 85 -15.99 -1.73 3.07
CA TYR A 85 -16.94 -0.63 2.92
C TYR A 85 -17.99 -0.90 1.82
N GLU A 86 -17.58 -1.41 0.66
CA GLU A 86 -18.53 -1.75 -0.41
C GLU A 86 -19.49 -2.88 -0.03
N LEU A 87 -19.04 -3.83 0.81
CA LEU A 87 -19.88 -4.91 1.31
C LEU A 87 -20.89 -4.42 2.34
N ASP A 88 -20.46 -3.56 3.27
CA ASP A 88 -21.35 -2.95 4.28
C ASP A 88 -22.41 -2.07 3.60
N ASP A 89 -22.02 -1.26 2.60
CA ASP A 89 -22.94 -0.40 1.86
C ASP A 89 -24.01 -1.21 1.11
N ARG A 90 -23.60 -2.27 0.38
CA ARG A 90 -24.54 -3.19 -0.30
C ARG A 90 -25.49 -3.88 0.68
N SER A 91 -24.96 -4.39 1.79
CA SER A 91 -25.77 -5.05 2.83
C SER A 91 -26.83 -4.11 3.41
N ARG A 92 -26.49 -2.84 3.62
CA ARG A 92 -27.42 -1.82 4.12
C ARG A 92 -28.46 -1.40 3.08
N ALA A 93 -28.07 -1.31 1.81
CA ALA A 93 -28.98 -1.05 0.71
C ALA A 93 -30.01 -2.19 0.59
N ASP A 94 -29.57 -3.45 0.56
CA ASP A 94 -30.45 -4.62 0.51
C ASP A 94 -31.42 -4.68 1.69
N ALA A 95 -30.95 -4.37 2.91
CA ALA A 95 -31.79 -4.31 4.10
C ALA A 95 -32.85 -3.19 4.02
N THR A 96 -32.48 -2.05 3.44
CA THR A 96 -33.38 -0.91 3.24
C THR A 96 -34.43 -1.23 2.18
N ASP A 97 -34.03 -1.84 1.07
CA ASP A 97 -34.95 -2.25 0.00
C ASP A 97 -35.93 -3.33 0.48
N ALA A 98 -35.46 -4.28 1.29
CA ALA A 98 -36.31 -5.29 1.92
C ALA A 98 -37.31 -4.66 2.91
N ALA A 99 -36.86 -3.69 3.72
CA ALA A 99 -37.75 -2.98 4.65
C ALA A 99 -38.78 -2.11 3.90
N GLY A 100 -38.38 -1.45 2.82
CA GLY A 100 -39.28 -0.67 1.96
C GLY A 100 -40.32 -1.54 1.26
N SER A 101 -39.91 -2.69 0.74
CA SER A 101 -40.81 -3.67 0.11
C SER A 101 -41.79 -4.30 1.11
N SER A 102 -41.39 -4.44 2.38
CA SER A 102 -42.25 -4.89 3.48
C SER A 102 -43.32 -3.87 3.90
N LEU A 103 -43.04 -2.58 3.71
CA LEU A 103 -43.97 -1.49 3.99
C LEU A 103 -45.04 -1.30 2.88
N ASP A 104 -44.78 -1.81 1.67
CA ASP A 104 -45.74 -1.86 0.56
C ASP A 104 -46.70 -3.06 0.74
N LEU A 105 -47.50 -3.01 1.81
CA LEU A 105 -48.54 -4.02 2.09
C LEU A 105 -49.76 -3.78 1.18
N PRO A 106 -50.39 -4.84 0.63
CA PRO A 106 -51.52 -4.70 -0.29
C PRO A 106 -52.68 -3.97 0.37
N GLY A 107 -53.21 -2.96 -0.33
CA GLY A 107 -54.36 -2.17 0.11
C GLY A 107 -55.53 -3.05 0.50
N VAL A 108 -56.07 -2.78 1.70
CA VAL A 108 -57.39 -3.29 2.13
C VAL A 108 -58.50 -2.48 1.49
#